data_AF-A0AAE9JFJ8-F1
#
_entry.id   AF-A0AAE9JFJ8-F1
#
_cell.length_a   1.000
_cell.length_b   1.000
_cell.length_c   1.000
_cell.angle_alpha   90.00
_cell.angle_beta   90.00
_cell.angle_gamma   90.00
#
_symmetry.space_group_name_H-M   'P 1'
#
loop_
_entity.id
_entity.type
_entity.pdbx_description
1 polymer ?
#
loop_
_entity_poly.entity_id
_entity_poly.type
_entity_poly.pdbx_seq_one_letter_code
_entity_poly.pdbx_strand_id
1 'polypeptide(L)'
;MYWPNILLIFIITIIPKSTFQQQICTDQDYEFTYTNCDEHGERWRVAVPRDGVQCANLPTPKRGLNCSFSCEPGHYLDLDSQHCRPCNPGYFSLGGGIRYEEFVTLPSGFSVDNMDSTQDTQYSSQQSRMVECPKDFK
;
A
#
# COMPACT_ATOMS: atom_id res chain seq x y z
N MET A 1 -53.52 -6.93 -54.31
CA MET A 1 -52.41 -5.94 -54.32
C MET A 1 -52.04 -5.60 -52.89
N TYR A 2 -51.26 -6.45 -52.21
CA TYR A 2 -50.60 -6.08 -50.95
C TYR A 2 -49.31 -6.89 -50.83
N TRP A 3 -48.21 -6.31 -51.27
CA TRP A 3 -46.86 -6.63 -50.81
C TRP A 3 -45.93 -5.53 -51.33
N PRO A 4 -45.54 -4.59 -50.46
CA PRO A 4 -44.12 -4.31 -50.34
C PRO A 4 -43.74 -3.74 -48.97
N ASN A 5 -43.84 -4.50 -47.86
CA ASN A 5 -43.34 -4.02 -46.56
C ASN A 5 -42.60 -5.07 -45.72
N ILE A 6 -42.36 -6.27 -46.25
CA ILE A 6 -41.68 -7.35 -45.51
C ILE A 6 -40.16 -7.36 -45.79
N LEU A 7 -39.69 -6.66 -46.83
CA LEU A 7 -38.26 -6.65 -47.21
C LEU A 7 -37.40 -5.63 -46.43
N LEU A 8 -37.98 -4.63 -45.76
CA LEU A 8 -37.21 -3.59 -45.06
C LEU A 8 -36.88 -3.91 -43.60
N ILE A 9 -37.52 -4.91 -42.99
CA ILE A 9 -37.33 -5.25 -41.56
C ILE A 9 -36.12 -6.19 -41.36
N PHE A 10 -35.60 -6.82 -42.41
CA PHE A 10 -34.50 -7.78 -42.30
C PHE A 10 -33.08 -7.16 -42.26
N ILE A 11 -32.92 -5.84 -42.41
CA ILE A 11 -31.59 -5.20 -42.51
C ILE A 11 -31.06 -4.60 -41.19
N ILE A 12 -31.85 -4.55 -40.11
CA ILE A 12 -31.51 -3.73 -38.92
C ILE A 12 -30.84 -4.47 -37.73
N THR A 13 -30.60 -5.78 -37.75
CA THR A 13 -29.97 -6.43 -36.57
C THR A 13 -28.80 -7.36 -36.92
N ILE A 14 -27.72 -6.78 -37.43
CA ILE A 14 -26.37 -7.34 -37.22
C ILE A 14 -25.57 -6.31 -36.44
N ILE A 15 -25.89 -6.20 -35.14
CA ILE A 15 -24.97 -5.55 -34.19
C ILE A 15 -23.76 -6.49 -34.12
N PRO A 16 -22.54 -6.06 -34.52
CA PRO A 16 -21.36 -6.87 -34.27
C PRO A 16 -21.28 -7.06 -32.77
N LYS A 17 -21.49 -8.30 -32.30
CA LYS A 17 -21.20 -8.62 -30.91
C LYS A 17 -19.70 -8.43 -30.79
N SER A 18 -19.29 -7.33 -30.15
CA SER A 18 -17.92 -7.18 -29.66
C SER A 18 -17.69 -8.35 -28.73
N THR A 19 -17.15 -9.44 -29.26
CA THR A 19 -16.71 -10.58 -28.49
C THR A 19 -15.57 -10.06 -27.65
N PHE A 20 -15.87 -9.77 -26.38
CA PHE A 20 -14.89 -9.46 -25.37
C PHE A 20 -14.08 -10.74 -25.13
N GLN A 21 -13.05 -10.94 -25.95
CA GLN A 21 -12.25 -12.15 -25.93
C GLN A 21 -11.31 -12.04 -24.75
N GLN A 22 -11.74 -12.53 -23.59
CA GLN A 22 -10.86 -12.69 -22.43
C GLN A 22 -9.74 -13.66 -22.83
N GLN A 23 -8.49 -13.25 -22.63
CA GLN A 23 -7.32 -14.05 -22.93
C GLN A 23 -6.91 -14.89 -21.72
N ILE A 24 -6.07 -15.89 -21.98
CA ILE A 24 -5.36 -16.61 -20.93
C ILE A 24 -4.17 -15.76 -20.51
N CYS A 25 -4.18 -15.30 -19.27
CA CYS A 25 -3.16 -14.46 -18.66
C CYS A 25 -2.08 -15.27 -17.96
N THR A 26 -0.89 -14.70 -17.97
CA THR A 26 0.32 -15.14 -17.26
C THR A 26 0.62 -14.21 -16.10
N ASP A 27 1.63 -14.54 -15.29
CA ASP A 27 2.01 -13.74 -14.11
C ASP A 27 2.50 -12.32 -14.44
N GLN A 28 2.75 -12.00 -15.71
CA GLN A 28 3.10 -10.64 -16.15
C GLN A 28 1.86 -9.77 -16.45
N ASP A 29 0.71 -10.39 -16.69
CA ASP A 29 -0.51 -9.74 -17.17
C ASP A 29 -1.39 -9.19 -16.03
N TYR A 30 -1.07 -9.55 -14.78
CA TYR A 30 -1.79 -9.12 -13.60
C TYR A 30 -0.81 -8.81 -12.45
N GLU A 31 -1.30 -8.13 -11.44
CA GLU A 31 -0.57 -7.88 -10.20
C GLU A 31 -1.47 -8.18 -8.99
N PHE A 32 -0.86 -8.53 -7.87
CA PHE A 32 -1.61 -8.77 -6.65
C PHE A 32 -1.79 -7.49 -5.85
N THR A 33 -3.03 -7.27 -5.39
CA THR A 33 -3.36 -6.19 -4.47
C THR A 33 -4.20 -6.72 -3.31
N TYR A 34 -4.35 -5.89 -2.28
CA TYR A 34 -5.29 -6.17 -1.20
C TYR A 34 -6.59 -5.41 -1.39
N THR A 35 -7.71 -6.04 -1.02
CA THR A 35 -8.98 -5.34 -0.83
C THR A 35 -8.90 -4.37 0.35
N ASN A 36 -9.92 -3.52 0.45
CA ASN A 36 -10.14 -2.78 1.68
C ASN A 36 -10.35 -3.74 2.87
N CYS A 37 -10.09 -3.23 4.07
CA CYS A 37 -10.28 -3.95 5.32
C CYS A 37 -11.76 -4.01 5.66
N ASP A 38 -12.23 -5.15 6.15
CA ASP A 38 -13.54 -5.23 6.78
C ASP A 38 -13.52 -4.74 8.24
N GLU A 39 -14.67 -4.77 8.89
CA GLU A 39 -14.85 -4.36 10.29
C GLU A 39 -14.02 -5.19 11.28
N HIS A 40 -13.57 -6.39 10.89
CA HIS A 40 -12.74 -7.29 11.69
C HIS A 40 -11.24 -7.17 11.36
N GLY A 41 -10.87 -6.23 10.49
CA GLY A 41 -9.49 -6.04 10.03
C GLY A 41 -8.99 -7.14 9.09
N GLU A 42 -9.89 -7.91 8.51
CA GLU A 42 -9.58 -8.92 7.51
C GLU A 42 -9.60 -8.30 6.11
N ARG A 43 -8.81 -8.87 5.20
CA ARG A 43 -8.73 -8.45 3.81
C ARG A 43 -8.33 -9.62 2.92
N TRP A 44 -8.58 -9.47 1.62
CA TRP A 44 -8.29 -10.48 0.61
C TRP A 44 -7.18 -10.00 -0.31
N ARG A 45 -6.30 -10.92 -0.67
CA ARG A 45 -5.31 -10.76 -1.73
C ARG A 45 -5.92 -11.20 -3.05
N VAL A 46 -6.03 -10.30 -4.00
CA VAL A 46 -6.69 -10.51 -5.29
C VAL A 46 -5.72 -10.22 -6.43
N ALA A 47 -5.82 -10.99 -7.52
CA ALA A 47 -5.11 -10.70 -8.76
C ALA A 47 -5.93 -9.70 -9.59
N VAL A 48 -5.29 -8.60 -9.99
CA VAL A 48 -5.90 -7.54 -10.79
C VAL A 48 -5.17 -7.46 -12.13
N PRO A 49 -5.86 -7.63 -13.26
CA PRO A 49 -5.26 -7.45 -14.59
C PRO A 49 -4.65 -6.05 -14.73
N ARG A 50 -3.53 -5.96 -15.42
CA ARG A 50 -2.96 -4.67 -15.82
C ARG A 50 -3.86 -3.99 -16.84
N ASP A 51 -3.72 -2.67 -16.96
CA ASP A 51 -4.52 -1.88 -17.89
C ASP A 51 -4.46 -2.41 -19.32
N GLY A 52 -5.62 -2.50 -19.96
CA GLY A 52 -5.76 -3.01 -21.33
C GLY A 52 -5.76 -4.54 -21.45
N VAL A 53 -5.61 -5.28 -20.35
CA VAL A 53 -5.62 -6.75 -20.34
C VAL A 53 -6.92 -7.27 -19.73
N GLN A 54 -7.52 -8.27 -20.37
CA GLN A 54 -8.76 -8.92 -19.92
C GLN A 54 -8.51 -10.41 -19.72
N CYS A 55 -8.43 -10.83 -18.47
CA CYS A 55 -8.06 -12.19 -18.10
C CYS A 55 -9.28 -13.09 -17.86
N ALA A 56 -9.25 -14.32 -18.37
CA ALA A 56 -10.25 -15.35 -18.07
C ALA A 56 -9.87 -16.21 -16.85
N ASN A 57 -8.58 -16.34 -16.56
CA ASN A 57 -7.99 -17.33 -15.66
C ASN A 57 -7.22 -16.69 -14.48
N LEU A 58 -7.79 -15.65 -13.86
CA LEU A 58 -7.14 -15.04 -12.70
C LEU A 58 -7.05 -16.03 -11.52
N PRO A 59 -5.93 -16.03 -10.78
CA PRO A 59 -5.83 -16.76 -9.53
C PRO A 59 -6.97 -16.44 -8.57
N THR A 60 -7.45 -17.45 -7.84
CA THR A 60 -8.50 -17.24 -6.84
C THR A 60 -8.01 -16.33 -5.70
N PRO A 61 -8.88 -15.44 -5.19
CA PRO A 61 -8.58 -14.64 -4.02
C PRO A 61 -8.16 -15.51 -2.83
N LYS A 62 -7.11 -15.09 -2.13
CA LYS A 62 -6.64 -15.74 -0.90
C LYS A 62 -6.76 -14.78 0.27
N ARG A 63 -6.96 -15.31 1.47
CA ARG A 63 -6.94 -14.51 2.70
C ARG A 63 -5.59 -13.79 2.82
N GLY A 64 -5.64 -12.48 3.00
CA GLY A 64 -4.46 -11.65 3.18
C GLY A 64 -4.01 -11.57 4.64
N LEU A 65 -2.89 -10.90 4.86
CA LEU A 65 -2.44 -10.53 6.21
C LEU A 65 -3.41 -9.52 6.82
N ASN A 66 -3.58 -9.55 8.15
CA ASN A 66 -4.46 -8.63 8.86
C ASN A 66 -4.05 -7.17 8.60
N CYS A 67 -5.00 -6.24 8.67
CA CYS A 67 -4.75 -4.82 8.42
C CYS A 67 -3.81 -4.15 9.42
N SER A 68 -3.69 -4.69 10.64
CA SER A 68 -2.72 -4.26 11.64
C SER A 68 -1.30 -4.75 11.38
N PHE A 69 -1.11 -5.70 10.45
CA PHE A 69 0.21 -6.22 10.13
C PHE A 69 1.06 -5.17 9.41
N SER A 70 2.29 -5.00 9.88
CA SER A 70 3.32 -4.21 9.24
C SER A 70 4.65 -4.96 9.27
N CYS A 71 5.46 -4.79 8.23
CA CYS A 71 6.84 -5.25 8.25
C CYS A 71 7.69 -4.40 9.19
N GLU A 72 8.82 -4.95 9.63
CA GLU A 72 9.81 -4.21 10.40
C GLU A 72 10.35 -2.99 9.62
N PRO A 73 10.85 -1.95 10.32
CA PRO A 73 11.53 -0.85 9.67
C PRO A 73 12.63 -1.33 8.70
N GLY A 74 12.76 -0.63 7.58
CA GLY A 74 13.64 -1.01 6.49
C GLY A 74 13.13 -2.17 5.61
N HIS A 75 11.92 -2.69 5.85
CA HIS A 75 11.31 -3.74 5.03
C HIS A 75 9.96 -3.32 4.44
N TYR A 76 9.65 -3.84 3.26
CA TYR A 76 8.35 -3.72 2.61
C TYR A 76 7.68 -5.09 2.47
N LEU A 77 6.35 -5.11 2.43
CA LEU A 77 5.60 -6.33 2.18
C LEU A 77 5.55 -6.61 0.67
N ASP A 78 6.18 -7.70 0.24
CA ASP A 78 6.04 -8.20 -1.12
C ASP A 78 4.70 -8.92 -1.25
N LEU A 79 3.80 -8.36 -2.07
CA LEU A 79 2.47 -8.92 -2.27
C LEU A 79 2.52 -10.24 -3.04
N ASP A 80 3.52 -10.49 -3.87
CA ASP A 80 3.66 -11.75 -4.62
C ASP A 80 3.95 -12.91 -3.67
N SER A 81 4.99 -12.76 -2.83
CA SER A 81 5.39 -13.82 -1.89
C SER A 81 4.71 -13.75 -0.52
N GLN A 82 4.00 -12.67 -0.19
CA GLN A 82 3.44 -12.40 1.15
C GLN A 82 4.51 -12.36 2.26
N HIS A 83 5.74 -11.98 1.92
CA HIS A 83 6.86 -11.89 2.86
C HIS A 83 7.46 -10.48 2.91
N CYS A 84 8.01 -10.12 4.06
CA CYS A 84 8.77 -8.89 4.21
C CYS A 84 10.13 -9.02 3.51
N ARG A 85 10.46 -8.03 2.69
CA ARG A 85 11.71 -7.92 1.95
C ARG A 85 12.41 -6.62 2.31
N PRO A 86 13.76 -6.59 2.37
CA PRO A 86 14.48 -5.35 2.64
C PRO A 86 14.21 -4.32 1.53
N CYS A 87 14.11 -3.04 1.90
CA CYS A 87 14.01 -1.96 0.93
C CYS A 87 15.27 -1.87 0.04
N ASN A 88 15.08 -1.49 -1.22
CA ASN A 88 16.18 -1.25 -2.13
C ASN A 88 17.05 -0.07 -1.67
N PRO A 89 18.35 -0.04 -2.03
CA PRO A 89 19.21 1.10 -1.71
C PRO A 89 18.60 2.44 -2.12
N GLY A 90 18.63 3.43 -1.22
CA GLY A 90 18.00 4.74 -1.42
C GLY A 90 16.53 4.83 -0.98
N TYR A 91 15.93 3.72 -0.54
CA TYR A 91 14.57 3.68 -0.01
C TYR A 91 14.57 3.24 1.45
N PHE A 92 13.58 3.71 2.21
CA PHE A 92 13.36 3.29 3.59
C PHE A 92 11.86 3.15 3.86
N SER A 93 11.52 2.11 4.61
CA SER A 93 10.16 1.87 5.11
C SER A 93 10.16 2.07 6.61
N LEU A 94 9.17 2.79 7.12
CA LEU A 94 8.96 2.96 8.57
C LEU A 94 8.23 1.77 9.19
N GLY A 95 7.90 0.75 8.39
CA GLY A 95 6.97 -0.30 8.79
C GLY A 95 5.58 0.29 9.01
N GLY A 96 5.04 0.09 10.22
CA GLY A 96 3.78 0.71 10.66
C GLY A 96 3.94 2.09 11.28
N GLY A 97 5.15 2.65 11.28
CA GLY A 97 5.46 3.95 11.88
C GLY A 97 4.94 5.14 11.06
N ILE A 98 4.63 6.22 11.76
CA ILE A 98 4.21 7.51 11.18
C ILE A 98 5.38 8.48 11.26
N ARG A 99 5.67 9.21 10.17
CA ARG A 99 6.70 10.25 10.15
C ARG A 99 6.08 11.62 10.06
N TYR A 100 6.50 12.48 10.97
CA TYR A 100 6.17 13.90 10.99
C TYR A 100 7.43 14.68 10.56
N GLU A 101 7.33 15.48 9.51
CA GLU A 101 8.42 16.36 9.05
C GLU A 101 8.33 17.76 9.65
N GLU A 102 7.10 18.21 9.89
CA GLU A 102 6.81 19.57 10.32
C GLU A 102 5.78 19.52 11.45
N PHE A 103 5.99 20.37 12.44
CA PHE A 103 5.06 20.58 13.53
C PHE A 103 4.51 22.00 13.43
N VAL A 104 3.24 22.13 13.03
CA VAL A 104 2.51 23.41 13.12
C VAL A 104 2.29 23.77 14.60
N THR A 105 1.96 22.76 15.40
CA THR A 105 1.89 22.82 16.86
C THR A 105 2.60 21.60 17.42
N LEU A 106 3.40 21.81 18.47
CA LEU A 106 4.15 20.74 19.11
C LEU A 106 3.18 19.71 19.74
N PRO A 107 3.31 18.40 19.45
CA PRO A 107 2.42 17.39 20.01
C PRO A 107 2.53 17.29 21.53
N SER A 108 1.48 16.79 22.18
CA SER A 108 1.50 16.54 23.63
C SER A 108 2.68 15.65 24.03
N GLY A 109 3.42 16.06 25.07
CA GLY A 109 4.59 15.34 25.57
C GLY A 109 5.93 15.78 24.97
N PHE A 110 5.93 16.74 24.05
CA PHE A 110 7.15 17.37 23.53
C PHE A 110 7.32 18.76 24.18
N SER A 111 8.56 19.16 24.45
CA SER A 111 8.94 20.49 24.93
C SER A 111 10.11 21.04 24.11
N VAL A 112 10.18 22.37 23.96
CA VAL A 112 11.32 23.04 23.33
C VAL A 112 12.16 23.68 24.43
N ASP A 113 13.37 23.17 24.61
CA ASP A 113 14.36 23.76 25.52
C ASP A 113 15.37 24.59 24.70
N ASN A 114 15.24 25.91 24.76
CA ASN A 114 16.23 26.82 24.16
C ASN A 114 17.40 26.97 25.14
N MET A 115 18.51 26.28 24.88
CA MET A 115 19.71 26.39 25.70
C MET A 115 20.52 27.62 25.27
N ASP A 116 20.68 28.59 26.18
CA ASP A 116 21.52 29.76 25.96
C ASP A 116 23.00 29.36 26.10
N SER A 117 23.70 29.36 24.97
CA SER A 117 25.13 29.03 24.86
C SER A 117 26.08 29.89 25.72
N THR A 118 25.57 30.96 26.36
CA THR A 118 26.40 31.81 27.23
C THR A 118 26.69 31.20 28.61
N GLN A 119 26.00 30.12 29.02
CA GLN A 119 26.20 29.47 30.33
C GLN A 119 27.17 28.27 30.35
N ASP A 120 27.69 27.84 29.19
CA ASP A 120 28.61 26.69 29.12
C ASP A 120 29.99 26.96 29.75
N THR A 121 30.30 28.21 30.09
CA THR A 121 31.61 28.56 30.69
C THR A 121 31.69 28.31 32.20
N GLN A 122 30.60 27.94 32.88
CA GLN A 122 30.61 27.82 34.36
C GLN A 122 30.21 26.46 34.94
N TYR A 123 29.68 25.51 34.13
CA TYR A 123 29.25 24.20 34.64
C TYR A 123 30.12 23.00 34.21
N SER A 124 31.30 23.22 33.62
CA SER A 124 32.19 22.12 33.20
C SER A 124 32.96 21.44 34.35
N SER A 125 32.92 21.92 35.59
CA SER A 125 33.78 21.37 36.65
C SER A 125 33.15 20.35 37.57
N GLN A 126 31.83 20.11 37.56
CA GLN A 126 31.24 19.11 38.45
C GLN A 126 30.10 18.34 37.77
N GLN A 127 30.37 17.04 37.57
CA GLN A 127 29.42 15.96 37.28
C GLN A 127 29.22 15.57 35.81
N SER A 128 30.31 15.11 35.17
CA SER A 128 30.21 14.11 34.10
C SER A 128 29.74 12.78 34.69
N ARG A 129 28.43 12.62 34.90
CA ARG A 129 27.81 11.29 34.96
C ARG A 129 27.14 11.09 33.61
N MET A 130 27.78 10.31 32.73
CA MET A 130 27.14 9.84 31.51
C MET A 130 25.84 9.15 31.92
N VAL A 131 24.70 9.76 31.60
CA VAL A 131 23.40 9.11 31.76
C VAL A 131 23.27 8.17 30.58
N GLU A 132 23.37 6.88 30.86
CA GLU A 132 23.16 5.82 29.87
C GLU A 132 21.71 5.90 29.36
N CYS A 133 21.53 5.85 28.03
CA CYS A 133 20.21 5.85 27.41
C CYS A 133 19.39 4.67 27.97
N PRO A 134 18.17 4.93 28.49
CA PRO A 134 17.28 3.87 28.94
C PRO A 134 17.04 2.87 27.81
N LYS A 135 17.37 1.61 28.04
CA LYS A 135 17.07 0.54 27.09
C LYS A 135 15.61 0.14 27.23
N ASP A 136 14.86 0.50 26.19
CA ASP A 136 13.61 -0.07 25.70
C ASP A 136 12.38 -0.02 26.62
N PHE A 137 11.30 0.54 26.07
CA PHE A 137 9.94 0.29 26.52
C PHE A 137 9.47 -1.02 25.86
N LYS A 138 9.29 -2.05 26.69
CA LYS A 138 8.68 -3.34 26.31
C LYS A 138 7.16 -3.26 26.41
#